data_AF-A0A162FJM5-F1
#
_entry.id   AF-A0A162FJM5-F1
#
_cell.length_a   1.000
_cell.length_b   1.000
_cell.length_c   1.000
_cell.angle_alpha   90.00
_cell.angle_beta   90.00
_cell.angle_gamma   90.00
#
_symmetry.space_group_name_H-M   'P 1'
#
loop_
_entity.id
_entity.type
_entity.pdbx_description
1 polymer ?
#
loop_
_entity_poly.entity_id
_entity_poly.type
_entity_poly.pdbx_seq_one_letter_code
_entity_poly.pdbx_strand_id
1 'polypeptide(L)'
;MSIVVDNPNILKSISRIAKRENKPETKVLEEVIKKGLKETEPKIPEHLIANKDTYNPDPKRLMESAGFIKGVKPFNAVELVREMRRGE
;
A
#
# COMPACT_ATOMS: atom_id res chain seq x y z
N MET A 1 12.04 22.41 10.26
CA MET A 1 11.50 22.04 8.94
C MET A 1 10.75 23.24 8.41
N SER A 2 11.15 23.80 7.26
CA SER A 2 10.53 24.97 6.65
C SER A 2 9.86 24.55 5.34
N ILE A 3 8.60 24.97 5.15
CA ILE A 3 7.88 24.76 3.89
C ILE A 3 8.00 26.07 3.11
N VAL A 4 8.66 26.00 1.95
CA VAL A 4 8.76 27.13 1.02
C VAL A 4 7.68 26.93 -0.03
N VAL A 5 6.77 27.91 -0.13
CA VAL A 5 5.75 27.96 -1.18
C VAL A 5 6.21 28.97 -2.22
N ASP A 6 6.58 28.45 -3.39
CA ASP A 6 7.09 29.18 -4.54
C ASP A 6 6.00 29.93 -5.32
N ASN A 7 4.75 29.46 -5.26
CA ASN A 7 3.62 30.07 -5.94
C ASN A 7 2.89 31.10 -5.06
N PRO A 8 2.93 32.41 -5.39
CA PRO A 8 2.31 33.46 -4.58
C PRO A 8 0.77 33.41 -4.56
N ASN A 9 0.13 32.76 -5.55
CA ASN A 9 -1.33 32.62 -5.57
C ASN A 9 -1.83 31.60 -4.54
N ILE A 10 -1.01 30.61 -4.20
CA ILE A 10 -1.31 29.62 -3.17
C ILE A 10 -1.31 30.31 -1.80
N LEU A 11 -0.28 31.13 -1.52
CA LEU A 11 -0.21 31.92 -0.28
C LEU A 11 -1.43 32.83 -0.12
N LYS A 12 -1.83 33.57 -1.17
CA LYS A 12 -3.03 34.41 -1.14
C LYS A 12 -4.30 33.61 -0.82
N SER A 13 -4.40 32.39 -1.34
CA SER A 13 -5.56 31.52 -1.12
C SER A 13 -5.58 31.01 0.33
N ILE A 14 -4.43 30.61 0.87
CA ILE A 14 -4.29 30.21 2.28
C ILE A 14 -4.66 31.38 3.21
N SER A 15 -4.16 32.58 2.96
CA SER A 15 -4.51 33.77 3.75
C SER A 15 -6.00 34.08 3.72
N ARG A 16 -6.67 33.90 2.57
CA ARG A 16 -8.14 34.08 2.47
C ARG A 16 -8.90 33.05 3.31
N ILE A 17 -8.47 31.78 3.27
CA ILE A 17 -9.08 30.70 4.05
C ILE A 17 -8.86 30.93 5.54
N ALA A 18 -7.64 31.30 5.94
CA ALA A 18 -7.28 31.64 7.31
C ALA A 18 -8.16 32.75 7.89
N LYS A 19 -8.38 33.82 7.13
CA LYS A 19 -9.28 34.92 7.52
C LYS A 19 -10.73 34.46 7.64
N ARG A 20 -11.22 33.65 6.69
CA ARG A 20 -12.60 33.14 6.70
C ARG A 20 -12.86 32.20 7.88
N GLU A 21 -11.89 31.36 8.22
CA GLU A 21 -12.02 30.36 9.29
C GLU A 21 -11.54 30.85 10.65
N ASN A 22 -11.03 32.08 10.73
CA ASN A 22 -10.42 32.68 11.91
C ASN A 22 -9.34 31.77 12.54
N LYS A 23 -8.49 31.22 11.67
CA LYS A 23 -7.38 30.32 12.03
C LYS A 23 -6.04 30.95 11.61
N PRO A 24 -4.93 30.61 12.27
CA PRO A 24 -3.61 30.99 11.79
C PRO A 24 -3.28 30.30 10.47
N GLU A 25 -2.61 31.01 9.56
CA GLU A 25 -2.26 30.53 8.21
C GLU A 25 -1.49 29.20 8.24
N THR A 26 -0.61 29.01 9.23
CA THR A 26 0.13 27.76 9.43
C THR A 26 -0.77 26.56 9.66
N LYS A 27 -1.85 26.72 10.45
CA LYS A 27 -2.81 25.62 10.69
C LYS A 27 -3.60 25.28 9.44
N VAL A 28 -3.97 26.29 8.65
CA VAL A 28 -4.65 26.09 7.37
C VAL A 28 -3.75 25.34 6.39
N LEU A 29 -2.48 25.73 6.29
CA LEU A 29 -1.50 25.03 5.46
C LEU A 29 -1.35 23.55 5.89
N GLU A 30 -1.21 23.28 7.19
CA GLU A 30 -1.14 21.92 7.71
C GLU A 30 -2.39 21.08 7.40
N GLU A 31 -3.59 21.66 7.55
CA GLU A 31 -4.85 20.98 7.24
C GLU A 31 -4.96 20.64 5.75
N VAL A 32 -4.56 21.55 4.86
CA VAL A 32 -4.55 21.31 3.41
C VAL A 32 -3.59 20.20 3.04
N ILE A 33 -2.37 20.21 3.58
CA ILE A 33 -1.38 19.15 3.35
C ILE A 33 -1.90 17.81 3.87
N LYS A 34 -2.46 17.76 5.08
CA LYS A 34 -3.03 16.54 5.66
C LYS A 34 -4.18 15.98 4.83
N LYS A 35 -5.05 16.84 4.29
CA LYS A 35 -6.14 16.42 3.39
C LYS A 35 -5.60 15.83 2.09
N GLY A 36 -4.64 16.50 1.45
CA GLY A 36 -4.01 15.99 0.23
C GLY A 36 -3.30 14.64 0.45
N LEU A 37 -2.61 14.48 1.57
CA LEU A 37 -1.96 13.20 1.92
C LEU A 37 -2.97 12.08 2.19
N LYS A 38 -4.09 12.35 2.87
CA LYS A 38 -5.15 11.36 3.10
C LYS A 38 -5.83 10.90 1.82
N GLU A 39 -5.98 11.78 0.83
CA GLU A 39 -6.48 11.40 -0.50
C GLU A 39 -5.45 10.60 -1.31
N THR A 40 -4.17 10.74 -0.97
CA THR A 40 -3.04 10.06 -1.62
C THR A 40 -2.57 8.81 -0.86
N GLU A 41 -3.22 8.43 0.25
CA GLU A 41 -2.94 7.14 0.88
C GLU A 41 -3.20 6.05 -0.17
N PRO A 42 -2.17 5.23 -0.50
CA PRO A 42 -2.38 4.14 -1.44
C PRO A 42 -3.40 3.21 -0.79
N LYS A 43 -4.65 3.27 -1.24
CA LYS A 43 -5.63 2.22 -0.98
C LYS A 43 -5.07 0.97 -1.63
N ILE A 44 -4.33 0.19 -0.85
CA ILE A 44 -3.99 -1.18 -1.23
C ILE A 44 -5.35 -1.82 -1.54
N PRO A 45 -5.60 -2.24 -2.79
CA PRO A 45 -6.84 -2.89 -3.13
C PRO A 45 -7.11 -4.02 -2.14
N GLU A 46 -8.33 -4.13 -1.61
CA GLU A 46 -8.65 -5.08 -0.53
C GLU A 46 -8.23 -6.53 -0.85
N HIS A 47 -8.27 -6.90 -2.12
CA HIS A 47 -7.83 -8.22 -2.63
C HIS A 47 -6.31 -8.46 -2.54
N LEU A 48 -5.50 -7.44 -2.28
CA LEU A 48 -4.06 -7.53 -2.01
C LEU A 48 -3.73 -7.46 -0.51
N ILE A 49 -4.72 -7.18 0.35
CA ILE A 49 -4.55 -7.17 1.81
C ILE A 49 -4.79 -8.59 2.34
N ALA A 50 -3.71 -9.36 2.49
CA ALA A 50 -3.74 -10.68 3.11
C ALA A 50 -3.81 -10.57 4.65
N ASN A 51 -4.89 -10.00 5.19
CA ASN A 51 -5.21 -10.07 6.62
C ASN A 51 -6.27 -11.14 6.88
N LYS A 52 -6.21 -11.81 8.05
CA LYS A 52 -7.16 -12.86 8.46
C LYS A 52 -8.63 -12.40 8.42
N ASP A 53 -8.87 -11.09 8.58
CA ASP A 53 -10.20 -10.51 8.70
C ASP A 53 -10.89 -10.21 7.36
N THR A 54 -10.14 -10.22 6.24
CA THR A 54 -10.65 -9.93 4.88
C THR A 54 -10.36 -11.04 3.88
N TYR A 55 -9.72 -12.12 4.30
CA TYR A 55 -9.42 -13.26 3.45
C TYR A 55 -10.71 -14.04 3.15
N ASN A 56 -11.27 -13.85 1.96
CA ASN A 56 -12.33 -14.70 1.41
C ASN A 56 -11.68 -15.73 0.46
N PRO A 57 -11.33 -16.93 0.93
CA PRO A 57 -10.72 -17.94 0.08
C PRO A 57 -11.71 -18.35 -1.01
N ASP A 58 -11.33 -18.15 -2.28
CA ASP A 58 -12.06 -18.70 -3.41
C ASP A 58 -11.91 -20.24 -3.39
N PRO A 59 -13.00 -21.00 -3.10
CA PRO A 59 -12.92 -22.45 -2.97
C PRO A 59 -12.49 -23.14 -4.26
N LYS A 60 -12.80 -22.55 -5.43
CA LYS A 60 -12.40 -23.11 -6.73
C LYS A 60 -10.90 -23.01 -6.93
N ARG A 61 -10.29 -21.86 -6.65
CA ARG A 61 -8.84 -21.67 -6.72
C ARG A 61 -8.10 -22.58 -5.73
N LEU A 62 -8.63 -22.75 -4.52
CA LEU A 62 -8.07 -23.70 -3.56
C LEU A 62 -8.13 -25.14 -4.09
N MET A 63 -9.26 -25.56 -4.64
CA MET A 63 -9.43 -26.91 -5.17
C MET A 63 -8.56 -27.18 -6.40
N GLU A 64 -8.42 -26.19 -7.30
CA GLU A 64 -7.50 -26.24 -8.44
C GLU A 64 -6.05 -26.34 -7.96
N SER A 65 -5.63 -25.50 -6.99
CA SER A 65 -4.27 -25.59 -6.42
C SER A 65 -4.02 -26.92 -5.71
N ALA A 66 -5.01 -27.48 -5.01
CA ALA A 66 -4.90 -28.79 -4.38
C ALA A 66 -4.82 -29.93 -5.41
N GLY A 67 -5.56 -29.81 -6.52
CA GLY A 67 -5.46 -30.71 -7.67
C GLY A 67 -4.09 -30.64 -8.36
N PHE A 68 -3.56 -29.43 -8.57
CA PHE A 68 -2.20 -29.22 -9.06
C PHE A 68 -1.16 -29.80 -8.09
N ILE A 69 -1.26 -29.56 -6.78
CA ILE A 69 -0.33 -30.13 -5.79
C ILE A 69 -0.42 -31.67 -5.75
N LYS A 70 -1.61 -32.26 -5.95
CA LYS A 70 -1.76 -33.72 -6.08
C LYS A 70 -1.21 -34.27 -7.40
N GLY A 71 -1.27 -33.51 -8.49
CA GLY A 71 -0.83 -33.92 -9.82
C GLY A 71 0.65 -33.65 -10.12
N VAL A 72 1.26 -32.69 -9.41
CA VAL A 72 2.68 -32.35 -9.56
C VAL A 72 3.47 -33.20 -8.57
N LYS A 73 4.46 -33.95 -9.06
CA LYS A 73 5.37 -34.73 -8.22
C LYS A 73 5.95 -33.81 -7.14
N PRO A 74 5.83 -34.14 -5.84
CA PRO A 74 6.32 -33.28 -4.78
C PRO A 74 7.82 -33.06 -4.98
N PHE A 75 8.23 -31.79 -4.99
CA PHE A 75 9.63 -31.41 -5.07
C PHE A 75 10.36 -31.87 -3.81
N ASN A 76 11.39 -32.71 -3.98
CA ASN A 76 12.22 -33.18 -2.88
C ASN A 76 13.45 -32.27 -2.73
N ALA A 77 13.33 -31.26 -1.86
CA ALA A 77 14.41 -30.31 -1.61
C ALA A 77 15.72 -30.97 -1.13
N VAL A 78 15.62 -32.09 -0.39
CA VAL A 78 16.79 -32.81 0.13
C VAL A 78 17.56 -33.50 -1.00
N GLU A 79 16.84 -34.01 -1.99
CA GLU A 79 17.41 -34.67 -3.16
C GLU A 79 18.13 -33.67 -4.07
N LEU A 80 17.49 -32.52 -4.36
CA LEU A 80 18.11 -31.44 -5.12
C LEU A 80 19.42 -30.95 -4.48
N VAL A 81 19.44 -30.74 -3.16
CA VAL A 81 20.66 -30.31 -2.44
C VAL A 81 21.76 -31.38 -2.48
N ARG A 82 21.39 -32.67 -2.51
CA ARG A 82 22.34 -33.77 -2.65
C ARG A 82 22.94 -33.83 -4.05
N GLU A 83 22.14 -33.61 -5.10
CA GLU A 83 22.61 -33.56 -6.49
C GLU A 83 23.59 -32.39 -6.68
N MET A 84 23.24 -31.19 -6.23
CA MET A 84 24.11 -30.01 -6.28
C MET A 84 25.45 -30.21 -5.53
N ARG A 85 25.46 -31.04 -4.48
CA ARG A 85 26.69 -31.37 -3.73
C ARG A 85 27.51 -32.48 -4.38
N ARG A 86 26.88 -33.38 -5.15
CA ARG A 86 27.58 -34.44 -5.88
C ARG A 86 28.25 -33.94 -7.16
N GLY A 87 27.89 -32.75 -7.63
CA GLY A 87 28.61 -32.04 -8.67
C GLY A 87 28.55 -32.75 -10.02
N GLU A 88 27.34 -32.87 -10.58
CA GLU A 88 27.20 -32.76 -12.03
C GLU A 88 27.24 -31.28 -12.44
#